data_AF-A0A5R9FXJ7-F1
#
_entry.id   AF-A0A5R9FXJ7-F1
#
_cell.length_a   1.000
_cell.length_b   1.000
_cell.length_c   1.000
_cell.angle_alpha   90.00
_cell.angle_beta   90.00
_cell.angle_gamma   90.00
#
_symmetry.space_group_name_H-M   'P 1'
#
loop_
_entity.id
_entity.type
_entity.pdbx_description
1 polymer ?
#
loop_
_entity_poly.entity_id
_entity_poly.type
_entity_poly.pdbx_seq_one_letter_code
_entity_poly.pdbx_strand_id
1 'polypeptide(L)' 'MRRAKTGAASGAANGPAVGAGLTAADVSRLWGTPIGSVYRLAKEQQWRRYRRQGRTYYSADDVQVCFSRRLARQV' A
#
# COMPACT_ATOMS: atom_id res chain seq x y z
N MET A 1 -22.35 10.45 -17.60
CA MET A 1 -20.99 10.88 -18.01
C MET A 1 -19.95 10.20 -17.12
N ARG A 2 -19.27 9.18 -17.63
CA ARG A 2 -18.26 8.40 -16.91
C ARG A 2 -16.99 9.24 -16.80
N ARG A 3 -16.61 9.67 -15.60
CA ARG A 3 -15.37 10.43 -15.41
C ARG A 3 -14.18 9.50 -15.59
N ALA A 4 -13.46 9.69 -16.70
CA ALA A 4 -12.08 9.26 -16.85
C ALA A 4 -11.26 9.81 -15.66
N LYS A 5 -10.58 8.93 -14.93
CA LYS A 5 -9.50 9.31 -14.01
C LYS A 5 -8.32 8.39 -14.24
N THR A 6 -7.67 8.58 -15.38
CA THR A 6 -6.34 8.05 -15.67
C THR A 6 -5.40 9.23 -15.83
N GLY A 7 -4.33 9.28 -15.04
CA GLY A 7 -3.27 10.28 -15.20
C GLY A 7 -2.30 10.38 -14.02
N ALA A 8 -1.19 9.63 -14.12
CA ALA A 8 0.12 9.78 -13.46
C ALA A 8 0.21 9.65 -11.91
N ALA A 9 1.16 8.92 -11.33
CA ALA A 9 2.42 8.38 -11.83
C ALA A 9 2.50 6.85 -11.59
N SER A 10 2.66 6.09 -12.68
CA SER A 10 3.50 4.90 -12.63
C SER A 10 4.91 5.43 -12.85
N GLY A 11 5.76 5.36 -11.83
CA GLY A 11 7.03 6.09 -11.82
C GLY A 11 7.86 5.82 -10.56
N ALA A 12 7.99 4.56 -10.19
CA ALA A 12 9.12 4.06 -9.41
C ALA A 12 9.29 2.57 -9.74
N ALA A 13 9.58 2.29 -11.01
CA ALA A 13 10.30 1.08 -11.37
C ALA A 13 11.73 1.23 -10.84
N ASN A 14 11.93 0.82 -9.60
CA ASN A 14 13.21 0.41 -9.01
C ASN A 14 12.83 -0.28 -7.70
N GLY A 15 13.52 -1.37 -7.35
CA GLY A 15 13.24 -2.16 -6.14
C GLY A 15 13.05 -1.30 -4.88
N PRO A 16 12.39 -1.83 -3.84
CA PRO A 16 11.82 -1.06 -2.74
C PRO A 16 12.82 -0.04 -2.19
N ALA A 17 12.72 1.19 -2.68
CA ALA A 17 13.44 2.30 -2.11
C ALA A 17 12.81 2.47 -0.72
N VAL A 18 13.62 2.21 0.30
CA VAL A 18 13.34 2.13 1.74
C VAL A 18 12.70 3.40 2.36
N GLY A 19 12.06 4.26 1.58
CA GLY A 19 11.31 5.44 2.02
C GLY A 19 10.14 5.87 1.11
N ALA A 20 9.81 5.13 0.04
CA ALA A 20 8.67 5.46 -0.81
C ALA A 20 7.38 4.85 -0.23
N GLY A 21 6.52 5.69 0.37
CA GLY A 21 5.23 5.23 0.87
C GLY A 21 4.35 4.64 -0.24
N LEU A 22 3.58 3.61 0.08
CA LEU A 22 2.71 2.86 -0.83
C LEU A 22 1.26 3.34 -0.73
N THR A 23 0.56 3.46 -1.85
CA THR A 23 -0.89 3.68 -1.82
C THR A 23 -1.65 2.37 -1.61
N ALA A 24 -2.91 2.44 -1.17
CA ALA A 24 -3.74 1.23 -1.05
C ALA A 24 -3.88 0.46 -2.38
N ALA A 25 -3.86 1.16 -3.51
CA ALA A 25 -3.92 0.55 -4.83
C ALA A 25 -2.61 -0.19 -5.18
N ASP A 26 -1.46 0.38 -4.82
CA ASP A 26 -0.16 -0.28 -5.02
C ASP A 26 -0.06 -1.54 -4.16
N VAL A 27 -0.45 -1.45 -2.88
CA VAL A 27 -0.48 -2.62 -1.99
C VAL A 27 -1.41 -3.71 -2.53
N SER A 28 -2.57 -3.32 -3.07
CA SER A 28 -3.50 -4.29 -3.63
C SER A 28 -2.91 -5.04 -4.83
N ARG A 29 -2.18 -4.34 -5.71
CA ARG A 29 -1.52 -4.94 -6.87
C ARG A 29 -0.31 -5.80 -6.50
N LEU A 30 0.51 -5.35 -5.55
CA LEU A 30 1.75 -6.02 -5.16
C LEU A 30 1.48 -7.30 -4.36
N TRP A 31 0.48 -7.31 -3.47
CA TRP A 31 0.17 -8.45 -2.61
C TRP A 31 -1.12 -9.21 -3.01
N GLY A 32 -1.72 -8.87 -4.15
CA GLY A 32 -2.96 -9.50 -4.63
C GLY A 32 -4.15 -9.39 -3.64
N THR A 33 -4.07 -8.46 -2.68
CA THR A 33 -5.02 -8.34 -1.58
C THR A 33 -6.08 -7.29 -1.94
N PRO A 34 -7.38 -7.54 -1.76
CA PRO A 34 -8.41 -6.55 -2.08
C PRO A 34 -8.24 -5.27 -1.25
N ILE A 35 -8.50 -4.11 -1.86
CA ILE A 35 -8.32 -2.78 -1.22
C ILE A 35 -9.04 -2.68 0.13
N GLY A 36 -10.24 -3.27 0.27
CA GLY A 36 -10.96 -3.30 1.56
C GLY A 36 -10.19 -4.05 2.66
N SER A 37 -9.49 -5.13 2.31
CA SER A 37 -8.59 -5.83 3.24
C SER A 37 -7.35 -5.01 3.55
N VAL A 38 -6.81 -4.27 2.59
CA VAL A 38 -5.69 -3.33 2.85
C VAL A 38 -6.09 -2.28 3.87
N TYR A 39 -7.26 -1.65 3.73
CA TYR A 39 -7.75 -0.68 4.72
C TYR A 39 -7.99 -1.32 6.09
N ARG A 40 -8.52 -2.55 6.13
CA ARG A 40 -8.72 -3.28 7.38
C ARG A 40 -7.39 -3.55 8.08
N LEU A 41 -6.42 -4.12 7.36
CA LEU A 41 -5.08 -4.40 7.86
C LEU A 41 -4.38 -3.13 8.33
N ALA A 42 -4.47 -2.06 7.54
CA ALA A 42 -3.88 -0.78 7.90
C ALA A 42 -4.43 -0.22 9.22
N LYS A 43 -5.72 -0.45 9.50
CA LYS A 43 -6.35 -0.04 10.76
C LYS A 43 -5.97 -0.97 11.91
N GLU A 44 -6.05 -2.28 11.71
CA GLU A 44 -5.75 -3.31 12.72
C GLU A 44 -4.30 -3.24 13.19
N GLN A 45 -3.39 -2.97 12.26
CA GLN A 45 -1.95 -2.92 12.50
C GLN A 45 -1.43 -1.49 12.68
N GLN A 46 -2.33 -0.50 12.72
CA GLN A 46 -2.03 0.92 12.91
C GLN A 46 -0.90 1.43 12.00
N TRP A 47 -0.97 1.10 10.70
CA TRP A 47 0.07 1.48 9.75
C TRP A 47 0.29 2.99 9.73
N ARG A 48 1.55 3.40 9.69
CA ARG A 48 1.92 4.82 9.63
C ARG A 48 1.47 5.37 8.29
N ARG A 49 0.58 6.36 8.37
CA ARG A 49 0.02 7.06 7.22
C ARG A 49 0.61 8.45 7.11
N TYR A 50 1.02 8.81 5.90
CA TYR A 50 1.54 10.13 5.58
C TYR A 50 0.74 10.70 4.40
N ARG A 51 0.38 11.98 4.50
CA ARG A 51 -0.29 12.69 3.41
C ARG A 51 0.75 13.45 2.63
N ARG A 52 0.86 13.18 1.33
CA ARG A 52 1.76 13.91 0.42
C ARG A 52 1.00 14.28 -0.82
N GLN A 53 1.04 15.55 -1.22
CA GLN A 53 0.35 16.06 -2.43
C GLN A 53 -1.12 15.61 -2.55
N GLY A 54 -1.87 15.65 -1.44
CA GLY A 54 -3.29 15.28 -1.43
C GLY A 54 -3.59 13.77 -1.54
N ARG A 55 -2.58 12.90 -1.56
CA ARG A 55 -2.74 11.44 -1.51
C ARG A 55 -2.26 10.87 -0.17
N THR A 56 -2.92 9.81 0.27
CA THR A 56 -2.54 9.06 1.47
C THR A 56 -1.60 7.93 1.09
N TYR A 57 -0.45 7.89 1.73
CA TYR A 57 0.57 6.87 1.57
C TYR A 57 0.77 6.14 2.90
N TYR A 58 1.00 4.85 2.83
CA TYR A 58 1.35 3.98 3.94
C TYR A 58 2.85 3.69 3.91
N SER A 59 3.46 3.51 5.09
CA SER A 59 4.87 3.07 5.14
C SER A 59 5.03 1.69 4.52
N ALA A 60 6.03 1.52 3.66
CA ALA A 60 6.35 0.21 3.08
C ALA A 60 6.81 -0.81 4.14
N ASP A 61 7.47 -0.32 5.20
CA ASP A 61 7.94 -1.15 6.31
C ASP A 61 6.78 -1.82 7.08
N ASP A 62 5.77 -1.03 7.46
CA ASP A 62 4.58 -1.54 8.16
C ASP A 62 3.80 -2.56 7.31
N VAL A 63 3.71 -2.30 6.00
CA VAL A 63 3.09 -3.21 5.03
C VAL A 63 3.86 -4.52 4.99
N GLN A 64 5.18 -4.45 4.83
CA GLN A 64 6.05 -5.62 4.72
C GLN A 64 6.06 -6.45 6.01
N VAL A 65 6.15 -5.81 7.19
CA VAL A 65 6.06 -6.49 8.49
C VAL A 65 4.70 -7.19 8.64
N CYS A 66 3.61 -6.52 8.26
CA CYS A 66 2.27 -7.10 8.34
C CYS A 66 2.13 -8.34 7.45
N PHE A 67 2.55 -8.27 6.19
CA PHE A 67 2.45 -9.41 5.28
C PHE A 67 3.43 -10.53 5.63
N SER A 68 4.65 -10.20 6.07
CA SER A 68 5.63 -11.20 6.53
C SER A 68 5.12 -11.96 7.76
N ARG A 69 4.54 -11.26 8.74
CA ARG A 69 3.93 -11.88 9.93
C ARG A 69 2.71 -12.73 9.57
N ARG A 70 1.94 -12.33 8.56
CA ARG A 70 0.80 -13.11 8.07
C ARG A 70 1.24 -14.38 7.38
N LEU A 71 2.25 -14.31 6.50
CA LEU A 71 2.84 -15.46 5.85
C LEU A 71 3.41 -16.44 6.88
N ALA A 72 4.12 -15.94 7.90
CA ALA A 72 4.65 -16.77 8.99
C ALA A 72 3.58 -17.42 9.89
N ARG A 73 2.33 -16.94 9.88
CA ARG A 73 1.19 -17.54 10.59
C ARG A 73 0.41 -18.55 9.75
N GLN A 74 0.70 -18.65 8.46
CA GLN A 74 0.01 -19.54 7.53
C GLN A 74 0.76 -20.85 7.28
N VAL A 75 1.90 -21.05 7.95
CA VAL A 75 2.70 -22.29 8.00
C VAL A 75 2.58 -22.91 9.38
#